data_AF-A0A2D6LTM4-F1
#
_entry.id   AF-A0A2D6LTM4-F1
#
_cell.length_a   1.000
_cell.length_b   1.000
_cell.length_c   1.000
_cell.angle_alpha   90.00
_cell.angle_beta   90.00
_cell.angle_gamma   90.00
#
_symmetry.space_group_name_H-M   'P 1'
#
loop_
_entity.id
_entity.type
_entity.pdbx_description
1 polymer ?
#
loop_
_entity_poly.entity_id
_entity_poly.type
_entity_poly.pdbx_seq_one_letter_code
_entity_poly.pdbx_strand_id
1 'polypeptide(L)'
;MSDDLNKDESEKGIKREKLNWLLRIITLGDRFSLQDFYDRIKKGFVEFLIVFFGVLVSFGVESQGEEFGDRESNIDNLIGLRDEMIDIQEYTQMYMEENQWIRALYSRLYDQWEEDKDSVFLFIDEADGMPYSPLSFYYNYNPFNPPRVVYEAIKLDGTFRFLGSEVGRLVNNTYDGTDLKYLMLNTDREEKVYVDQFEAQVANKWIYELEKIDLYDTDFWVKHRNYFQKEKFLKYNLFKRLGLWEQISEQLVDYDATLERNIKKLDSVIQTKEDEFVFIYWWF
;
A
#
# COMPACT_ATOMS: atom_id res chain seq x y z
N MET A 1 -43.06 36.48 -3.64
CA MET A 1 -44.07 35.62 -3.01
C MET A 1 -44.38 34.56 -4.05
N SER A 2 -43.95 33.34 -3.94
CA SER A 2 -43.16 32.60 -2.95
C SER A 2 -42.62 31.39 -3.71
N ASP A 3 -41.72 30.66 -3.06
CA ASP A 3 -41.36 29.28 -3.38
C ASP A 3 -40.32 29.09 -4.48
N ASP A 4 -39.06 29.00 -4.04
CA ASP A 4 -38.32 27.80 -4.43
C ASP A 4 -37.59 27.23 -3.22
N LEU A 5 -37.83 25.94 -3.04
CA LEU A 5 -37.51 25.15 -1.87
C LEU A 5 -36.02 24.81 -1.83
N ASN A 6 -35.45 24.96 -0.64
CA ASN A 6 -34.22 24.32 -0.19
C ASN A 6 -34.11 22.87 -0.69
N LYS A 7 -33.06 22.62 -1.47
CA LYS A 7 -32.39 21.32 -1.57
C LYS A 7 -30.88 21.56 -1.56
N ASP A 8 -30.38 21.99 -0.40
CA ASP A 8 -28.97 21.85 -0.04
C ASP A 8 -28.71 20.35 0.22
N GLU A 9 -28.46 19.60 -0.85
CA GLU A 9 -27.64 18.39 -0.74
C GLU A 9 -26.20 18.89 -0.53
N SER A 10 -25.69 18.71 0.69
CA SER A 10 -24.31 18.98 1.05
C SER A 10 -23.35 18.23 0.11
N GLU A 11 -22.83 18.92 -0.90
CA GLU A 11 -21.81 18.38 -1.82
C GLU A 11 -20.49 18.20 -1.07
N LYS A 12 -20.17 16.95 -0.69
CA LYS A 12 -18.86 16.58 -0.15
C LYS A 12 -17.85 16.33 -1.28
N GLY A 13 -16.65 16.92 -1.17
CA GLY A 13 -15.48 16.68 -2.05
C GLY A 13 -14.99 17.90 -2.85
N ILE A 14 -13.67 17.99 -3.12
CA ILE A 14 -12.95 19.15 -3.69
C ILE A 14 -12.68 19.02 -5.21
N LYS A 15 -13.17 19.94 -6.06
CA LYS A 15 -13.04 19.97 -7.56
C LYS A 15 -11.59 19.86 -8.11
N ARG A 16 -11.37 19.03 -9.14
CA ARG A 16 -10.09 18.57 -9.78
C ARG A 16 -9.24 19.71 -10.27
N GLU A 17 -9.96 20.67 -10.81
CA GLU A 17 -9.45 21.88 -11.40
C GLU A 17 -8.78 22.73 -10.33
N LYS A 18 -9.17 22.54 -9.05
CA LYS A 18 -8.60 23.15 -7.86
C LYS A 18 -7.64 22.23 -7.07
N LEU A 19 -7.31 21.06 -7.59
CA LEU A 19 -6.32 20.15 -6.98
C LEU A 19 -4.93 20.38 -7.56
N ASN A 20 -3.91 20.20 -6.72
CA ASN A 20 -2.52 20.29 -7.15
C ASN A 20 -2.06 19.08 -7.99
N TRP A 21 -1.01 19.26 -8.79
CA TRP A 21 -0.63 18.31 -9.85
C TRP A 21 -0.33 16.88 -9.36
N LEU A 22 0.27 16.73 -8.17
CA LEU A 22 0.59 15.44 -7.55
C LEU A 22 -0.69 14.70 -7.14
N LEU A 23 -1.65 15.42 -6.56
CA LEU A 23 -2.99 14.90 -6.29
C LEU A 23 -3.70 14.57 -7.61
N ARG A 24 -3.60 15.39 -8.67
CA ARG A 24 -4.20 15.08 -9.98
C ARG A 24 -3.71 13.77 -10.61
N ILE A 25 -2.50 13.31 -10.29
CA ILE A 25 -1.90 12.07 -10.80
C ILE A 25 -2.45 10.84 -10.08
N ILE A 26 -2.57 10.91 -8.74
CA ILE A 26 -3.17 9.84 -7.92
C ILE A 26 -4.71 9.93 -7.83
N THR A 27 -5.32 10.97 -8.42
CA THR A 27 -6.78 11.15 -8.54
C THR A 27 -7.27 10.84 -9.95
N LEU A 28 -7.84 9.65 -10.15
CA LEU A 28 -8.68 9.37 -11.33
C LEU A 28 -10.06 10.03 -11.15
N GLY A 29 -10.25 11.26 -11.62
CA GLY A 29 -11.56 11.94 -11.67
C GLY A 29 -11.61 13.31 -11.00
N ASP A 30 -12.80 13.91 -11.00
CA ASP A 30 -12.95 15.36 -10.85
C ASP A 30 -12.85 15.93 -9.43
N ARG A 31 -12.49 15.17 -8.39
CA ARG A 31 -12.29 15.66 -7.01
C ARG A 31 -11.33 14.76 -6.20
N PHE A 32 -10.52 15.30 -5.27
CA PHE A 32 -9.67 14.52 -4.32
C PHE A 32 -10.00 14.89 -2.89
N SER A 33 -10.05 13.88 -2.05
CA SER A 33 -10.44 13.94 -0.65
C SER A 33 -9.60 12.91 0.10
N LEU A 34 -9.13 13.23 1.31
CA LEU A 34 -8.41 12.26 2.16
C LEU A 34 -9.32 11.07 2.55
N GLN A 35 -10.63 11.28 2.57
CA GLN A 35 -11.65 10.21 2.62
C GLN A 35 -11.74 9.42 1.31
N ASP A 36 -11.51 10.04 0.14
CA ASP A 36 -11.55 9.42 -1.18
C ASP A 36 -10.26 8.64 -1.51
N PHE A 37 -9.10 9.04 -0.95
CA PHE A 37 -7.86 8.26 -1.00
C PHE A 37 -8.02 6.97 -0.19
N TYR A 38 -8.54 7.09 1.04
CA TYR A 38 -8.86 5.95 1.88
C TYR A 38 -10.00 5.09 1.28
N ASP A 39 -11.05 5.70 0.73
CA ASP A 39 -12.15 5.00 0.05
C ASP A 39 -11.74 4.40 -1.30
N ARG A 40 -10.73 4.93 -2.01
CA ARG A 40 -10.17 4.30 -3.23
C ARG A 40 -9.24 3.15 -2.91
N ILE A 41 -8.44 3.24 -1.85
CA ILE A 41 -7.70 2.08 -1.33
C ILE A 41 -8.70 0.98 -0.92
N LYS A 42 -9.78 1.36 -0.23
CA LYS A 42 -10.85 0.44 0.18
C LYS A 42 -11.66 -0.09 -1.00
N LYS A 43 -11.95 0.72 -2.01
CA LYS A 43 -12.71 0.35 -3.22
C LYS A 43 -11.87 -0.45 -4.20
N GLY A 44 -10.58 -0.15 -4.35
CA GLY A 44 -9.61 -0.97 -5.08
C GLY A 44 -9.43 -2.32 -4.41
N PHE A 45 -9.35 -2.36 -3.07
CA PHE A 45 -9.35 -3.60 -2.28
C PHE A 45 -10.66 -4.40 -2.40
N VAL A 46 -11.83 -3.73 -2.49
CA VAL A 46 -13.14 -4.38 -2.67
C VAL A 46 -13.40 -4.81 -4.11
N GLU A 47 -13.00 -4.03 -5.12
CA GLU A 47 -13.05 -4.41 -6.55
C GLU A 47 -12.08 -5.56 -6.83
N PHE A 48 -10.88 -5.51 -6.23
CA PHE A 48 -9.97 -6.64 -6.16
C PHE A 48 -10.66 -7.86 -5.53
N LEU A 49 -11.32 -7.73 -4.37
CA LEU A 49 -12.09 -8.84 -3.77
C LEU A 49 -13.25 -9.33 -4.65
N ILE A 50 -13.94 -8.47 -5.40
CA ILE A 50 -15.05 -8.87 -6.28
C ILE A 50 -14.53 -9.60 -7.52
N VAL A 51 -13.43 -9.14 -8.13
CA VAL A 51 -12.76 -9.84 -9.23
C VAL A 51 -12.15 -11.15 -8.74
N PHE A 52 -11.46 -11.13 -7.59
CA PHE A 52 -11.00 -12.29 -6.82
C PHE A 52 -12.12 -13.32 -6.64
N PHE A 53 -13.29 -12.92 -6.11
CA PHE A 53 -14.41 -13.83 -5.90
C PHE A 53 -15.06 -14.28 -7.21
N GLY A 54 -15.10 -13.44 -8.24
CA GLY A 54 -15.61 -13.79 -9.57
C GLY A 54 -14.74 -14.83 -10.27
N VAL A 55 -13.42 -14.65 -10.22
CA VAL A 55 -12.41 -15.58 -10.74
C VAL A 55 -12.41 -16.89 -9.94
N LEU A 56 -12.47 -16.82 -8.60
CA LEU A 56 -12.49 -17.99 -7.72
C LEU A 56 -13.77 -18.82 -7.84
N VAL A 57 -14.93 -18.19 -8.06
CA VAL A 57 -16.19 -18.90 -8.38
C VAL A 57 -16.16 -19.50 -9.78
N SER A 58 -15.48 -18.87 -10.75
CA SER A 58 -15.34 -19.41 -12.11
C SER A 58 -14.46 -20.66 -12.13
N PHE A 59 -13.31 -20.64 -11.45
CA PHE A 59 -12.44 -21.82 -11.29
C PHE A 59 -13.10 -22.95 -10.49
N GLY A 60 -13.96 -22.63 -9.52
CA GLY A 60 -14.69 -23.63 -8.73
C GLY A 60 -15.79 -24.38 -9.51
N VAL A 61 -16.22 -23.89 -10.68
CA VAL A 61 -17.27 -24.51 -11.50
C VAL A 61 -16.72 -25.34 -12.67
N GLU A 62 -15.47 -25.13 -13.09
CA GLU A 62 -14.84 -25.83 -14.24
C GLU A 62 -14.13 -27.15 -13.89
N SER A 63 -14.10 -27.57 -12.62
CA SER A 63 -13.33 -28.76 -12.19
C SER A 63 -13.99 -30.13 -12.47
N GLN A 64 -14.69 -30.32 -13.59
CA GLN A 64 -15.15 -31.66 -14.02
C GLN A 64 -14.78 -31.96 -15.48
N GLY A 65 -13.59 -32.55 -15.68
CA GLY A 65 -13.14 -33.12 -16.95
C GLY A 65 -11.68 -33.59 -16.92
N GLU A 66 -11.42 -34.74 -16.28
CA GLU A 66 -10.08 -35.29 -16.01
C GLU A 66 -9.27 -35.65 -17.28
N GLU A 67 -7.95 -35.45 -17.21
CA GLU A 67 -6.85 -35.74 -18.14
C GLU A 67 -6.52 -34.72 -19.26
N PHE A 68 -7.49 -34.12 -19.96
CA PHE A 68 -7.21 -32.95 -20.83
C PHE A 68 -7.29 -31.62 -20.10
N GLY A 69 -8.15 -31.53 -19.07
CA GLY A 69 -8.27 -30.36 -18.20
C GLY A 69 -7.00 -30.09 -17.38
N ASP A 70 -6.18 -31.11 -17.08
CA ASP A 70 -4.99 -30.96 -16.23
C ASP A 70 -3.88 -30.13 -16.87
N ARG A 71 -3.81 -30.06 -18.21
CA ARG A 71 -2.81 -29.23 -18.93
C ARG A 71 -3.28 -27.79 -19.09
N GLU A 72 -4.54 -27.59 -19.52
CA GLU A 72 -5.14 -26.27 -19.68
C GLU A 72 -5.23 -25.57 -18.32
N SER A 73 -5.72 -26.26 -17.29
CA SER A 73 -5.72 -25.79 -15.90
C SER A 73 -4.32 -25.46 -15.34
N ASN A 74 -3.27 -26.17 -15.78
CA ASN A 74 -1.89 -25.86 -15.38
C ASN A 74 -1.39 -24.56 -16.03
N ILE A 75 -1.72 -24.33 -17.31
CA ILE A 75 -1.39 -23.08 -18.01
C ILE A 75 -2.20 -21.93 -17.40
N ASP A 76 -3.49 -22.09 -17.13
CA ASP A 76 -4.34 -21.08 -16.50
C ASP A 76 -3.83 -20.69 -15.11
N ASN A 77 -3.39 -21.67 -14.31
CA ASN A 77 -2.76 -21.41 -13.01
C ASN A 77 -1.46 -20.61 -13.16
N LEU A 78 -0.64 -20.89 -14.18
CA LEU A 78 0.59 -20.14 -14.43
C LEU A 78 0.27 -18.70 -14.88
N ILE A 79 -0.72 -18.52 -15.75
CA ILE A 79 -1.19 -17.20 -16.19
C ILE A 79 -1.73 -16.42 -14.99
N GLY A 80 -2.60 -17.02 -14.17
CA GLY A 80 -3.14 -16.39 -12.98
C GLY A 80 -2.06 -16.00 -11.97
N LEU A 81 -1.05 -16.85 -11.75
CA LEU A 81 0.09 -16.50 -10.91
C LEU A 81 0.94 -15.37 -11.48
N ARG A 82 1.11 -15.34 -12.81
CA ARG A 82 1.85 -14.29 -13.51
C ARG A 82 1.13 -12.96 -13.40
N ASP A 83 -0.18 -12.95 -13.66
CA ASP A 83 -1.03 -11.77 -13.55
C ASP A 83 -1.07 -11.26 -12.10
N GLU A 84 -1.22 -12.14 -11.11
CA GLU A 84 -1.12 -11.77 -9.70
C GLU A 84 0.26 -11.18 -9.35
N MET A 85 1.36 -11.74 -9.87
CA MET A 85 2.69 -11.14 -9.65
C MET A 85 2.82 -9.75 -10.27
N ILE A 86 2.19 -9.49 -11.42
CA ILE A 86 2.12 -8.14 -12.02
C ILE A 86 1.36 -7.20 -11.08
N ASP A 87 0.21 -7.62 -10.56
CA ASP A 87 -0.57 -6.82 -9.60
C ASP A 87 0.23 -6.52 -8.32
N ILE A 88 1.00 -7.49 -7.80
CA ILE A 88 1.91 -7.28 -6.68
C ILE A 88 3.00 -6.27 -7.05
N GLN A 89 3.53 -6.34 -8.27
CA GLN A 89 4.57 -5.42 -8.73
C GLN A 89 4.05 -3.98 -8.79
N GLU A 90 2.88 -3.77 -9.38
CA GLU A 90 2.21 -2.46 -9.42
C GLU A 90 1.93 -1.95 -8.00
N TYR A 91 1.43 -2.80 -7.11
CA TYR A 91 1.24 -2.47 -5.70
C TYR A 91 2.56 -2.07 -5.01
N THR A 92 3.64 -2.79 -5.29
CA THR A 92 4.97 -2.52 -4.73
C THR A 92 5.50 -1.16 -5.19
N GLN A 93 5.35 -0.84 -6.48
CA GLN A 93 5.78 0.44 -7.04
C GLN A 93 4.99 1.62 -6.48
N MET A 94 3.66 1.48 -6.33
CA MET A 94 2.84 2.49 -5.65
C MET A 94 3.31 2.71 -4.20
N TYR A 95 3.62 1.63 -3.48
CA TYR A 95 4.12 1.72 -2.12
C TYR A 95 5.52 2.37 -2.05
N MET A 96 6.39 2.14 -3.04
CA MET A 96 7.68 2.83 -3.15
C MET A 96 7.53 4.34 -3.29
N GLU A 97 6.60 4.80 -4.15
CA GLU A 97 6.30 6.22 -4.31
C GLU A 97 5.78 6.83 -3.01
N GLU A 98 4.88 6.14 -2.30
CA GLU A 98 4.38 6.56 -0.99
C GLU A 98 5.52 6.67 0.03
N ASN A 99 6.37 5.64 0.14
CA ASN A 99 7.50 5.62 1.06
C ASN A 99 8.48 6.78 0.78
N GLN A 100 8.79 7.05 -0.50
CA GLN A 100 9.65 8.15 -0.89
C GLN A 100 9.05 9.50 -0.46
N TRP A 101 7.76 9.71 -0.68
CA TRP A 101 7.07 10.94 -0.30
C TRP A 101 7.05 11.14 1.23
N ILE A 102 6.68 10.10 1.99
CA ILE A 102 6.65 10.13 3.46
C ILE A 102 8.04 10.45 4.02
N ARG A 103 9.08 9.78 3.52
CA ARG A 103 10.46 10.03 3.94
C ARG A 103 10.88 11.46 3.65
N ALA A 104 10.58 12.00 2.48
CA ALA A 104 10.92 13.38 2.14
C ALA A 104 10.21 14.38 3.07
N LEU A 105 8.90 14.19 3.31
CA LEU A 105 8.10 15.03 4.20
C LEU A 105 8.69 15.09 5.61
N TYR A 106 8.97 13.92 6.18
CA TYR A 106 9.45 13.79 7.55
C TYR A 106 10.95 14.08 7.71
N SER A 107 11.76 13.86 6.68
CA SER A 107 13.17 14.30 6.68
C SER A 107 13.24 15.82 6.72
N ARG A 108 12.43 16.50 5.91
CA ARG A 108 12.34 17.97 5.94
C ARG A 108 11.93 18.48 7.33
N LEU A 109 10.94 17.84 7.96
CA LEU A 109 10.52 18.19 9.32
C LEU A 109 11.68 18.01 10.32
N TYR A 110 12.40 16.90 10.20
CA TYR A 110 13.51 16.57 11.07
C TYR A 110 14.69 17.55 10.93
N ASP A 111 15.02 17.93 9.69
CA ASP A 111 16.14 18.82 9.37
C ASP A 111 15.89 20.24 9.89
N GLN A 112 14.67 20.75 9.71
CA GLN A 112 14.32 22.10 10.17
C GLN A 112 13.99 22.16 11.68
N TRP A 113 13.98 21.03 12.40
CA TRP A 113 13.46 20.94 13.77
C TRP A 113 14.03 22.00 14.73
N GLU A 114 15.31 22.37 14.58
CA GLU A 114 16.00 23.34 15.45
C GLU A 114 15.93 24.79 14.95
N GLU A 115 15.28 25.06 13.81
CA GLU A 115 15.20 26.41 13.26
C GLU A 115 14.41 27.35 14.17
N ASP A 116 14.90 28.60 14.29
CA ASP A 116 14.21 29.63 15.06
C ASP A 116 13.07 30.30 14.29
N LYS A 117 12.00 29.54 14.02
CA LYS A 117 10.86 29.97 13.22
C LYS A 117 9.54 29.44 13.77
N ASP A 118 8.55 30.32 13.96
CA ASP A 118 7.23 29.96 14.49
C ASP A 118 6.53 28.84 13.70
N SER A 119 6.73 28.79 12.38
CA SER A 119 6.15 27.79 11.49
C SER A 119 7.01 26.52 11.35
N VAL A 120 7.99 26.26 12.22
CA VAL A 120 8.94 25.13 12.05
C VAL A 120 8.26 23.75 11.96
N PHE A 121 7.11 23.59 12.61
CA PHE A 121 6.30 22.37 12.57
C PHE A 121 5.15 22.44 11.56
N LEU A 122 5.07 23.51 10.76
CA LEU A 122 3.99 23.77 9.82
C LEU A 122 4.49 23.73 8.37
N PHE A 123 3.74 23.03 7.55
CA PHE A 123 3.93 22.85 6.12
C PHE A 123 2.72 23.46 5.42
N ILE A 124 2.89 23.86 4.17
CA ILE A 124 1.78 24.34 3.35
C ILE A 124 1.30 23.17 2.51
N ASP A 125 0.02 22.85 2.60
CA ASP A 125 -0.61 21.92 1.68
C ASP A 125 -0.64 22.60 0.31
N GLU A 126 0.00 21.97 -0.66
CA GLU A 126 0.10 22.55 -1.99
C GLU A 126 -1.26 22.55 -2.73
N ALA A 127 -2.27 21.81 -2.24
CA ALA A 127 -3.60 21.69 -2.83
C ALA A 127 -4.53 22.86 -2.53
N ASP A 128 -4.64 23.23 -1.25
CA ASP A 128 -5.53 24.31 -0.82
C ASP A 128 -4.76 25.52 -0.26
N GLY A 129 -3.43 25.43 -0.14
CA GLY A 129 -2.57 26.47 0.41
C GLY A 129 -2.66 26.59 1.93
N MET A 130 -3.36 25.69 2.60
CA MET A 130 -3.59 25.75 4.04
C MET A 130 -2.39 25.18 4.81
N PRO A 131 -2.05 25.78 5.97
CA PRO A 131 -1.02 25.22 6.82
C PRO A 131 -1.51 23.94 7.51
N TYR A 132 -0.62 22.98 7.67
CA TYR A 132 -0.83 21.77 8.47
C TYR A 132 0.48 21.36 9.15
N SER A 133 0.40 20.56 10.22
CA SER A 133 1.61 19.90 10.75
C SER A 133 1.69 18.46 10.25
N PRO A 134 2.84 17.98 9.74
CA PRO A 134 3.02 16.56 9.44
C PRO A 134 2.79 15.69 10.69
N LEU A 135 3.09 16.21 11.89
CA LEU A 135 2.89 15.50 13.16
C LEU A 135 1.42 15.22 13.49
N SER A 136 0.48 15.93 12.86
CA SER A 136 -0.97 15.65 12.99
C SER A 136 -1.35 14.27 12.45
N PHE A 137 -0.52 13.69 11.59
CA PHE A 137 -0.75 12.40 10.94
C PHE A 137 0.28 11.35 11.37
N TYR A 138 1.06 11.63 12.43
CA TYR A 138 2.15 10.77 12.84
C TYR A 138 1.69 9.40 13.36
N TYR A 139 0.42 9.26 13.75
CA TYR A 139 -0.13 7.97 14.14
C TYR A 139 -0.51 7.07 12.94
N ASN A 140 -0.55 7.62 11.72
CA ASN A 140 -0.87 6.83 10.53
C ASN A 140 0.31 5.91 10.18
N TYR A 141 0.00 4.67 9.82
CA TYR A 141 0.93 3.74 9.17
C TYR A 141 0.14 2.82 8.24
N ASN A 142 0.81 2.31 7.21
CA ASN A 142 0.20 1.51 6.15
C ASN A 142 0.99 0.22 5.96
N PRO A 143 0.59 -0.90 6.61
CA PRO A 143 1.26 -2.18 6.42
C PRO A 143 1.29 -2.62 4.96
N PHE A 144 2.45 -3.08 4.49
CA PHE A 144 2.58 -3.70 3.18
C PHE A 144 1.87 -5.04 3.16
N ASN A 145 0.84 -5.18 2.33
CA ASN A 145 0.01 -6.38 2.27
C ASN A 145 -0.46 -6.62 0.81
N PRO A 146 0.40 -7.21 -0.03
CA PRO A 146 0.11 -7.42 -1.43
C PRO A 146 -0.96 -8.50 -1.66
N PRO A 147 -1.57 -8.55 -2.87
CA PRO A 147 -2.51 -9.60 -3.25
C PRO A 147 -1.86 -11.00 -3.27
N ARG A 148 -2.65 -12.05 -2.97
CA ARG A 148 -2.21 -13.46 -2.89
C ARG A 148 -3.34 -14.48 -3.12
N VAL A 149 -4.37 -14.05 -3.83
CA VAL A 149 -5.59 -14.80 -4.19
C VAL A 149 -5.25 -16.13 -4.84
N VAL A 150 -4.54 -16.04 -5.96
CA VAL A 150 -4.36 -17.12 -6.89
C VAL A 150 -3.42 -18.10 -6.24
N TYR A 151 -2.33 -17.59 -5.66
CA TYR A 151 -1.42 -18.39 -4.87
C TYR A 151 -2.11 -19.21 -3.76
N GLU A 152 -2.96 -18.58 -2.95
CA GLU A 152 -3.67 -19.28 -1.87
C GLU A 152 -4.71 -20.28 -2.42
N ALA A 153 -5.41 -19.93 -3.51
CA ALA A 153 -6.38 -20.81 -4.15
C ALA A 153 -5.73 -22.11 -4.66
N ILE A 154 -4.64 -21.99 -5.44
CA ILE A 154 -3.95 -23.16 -6.02
C ILE A 154 -3.23 -24.02 -4.97
N LYS A 155 -2.85 -23.41 -3.84
CA LYS A 155 -2.27 -24.12 -2.70
C LYS A 155 -3.34 -24.91 -1.95
N LEU A 156 -4.54 -24.34 -1.81
CA LEU A 156 -5.67 -24.94 -1.14
C LEU A 156 -6.29 -26.10 -1.94
N ASP A 157 -6.46 -25.93 -3.26
CA ASP A 157 -7.03 -26.97 -4.13
C ASP A 157 -6.01 -28.07 -4.53
N GLY A 158 -4.73 -27.87 -4.19
CA GLY A 158 -3.66 -28.82 -4.41
C GLY A 158 -3.08 -28.81 -5.84
N THR A 159 -3.51 -27.90 -6.70
CA THR A 159 -2.99 -27.74 -8.07
C THR A 159 -1.57 -27.18 -8.10
N PHE A 160 -1.12 -26.54 -7.02
CA PHE A 160 0.25 -26.07 -6.83
C PHE A 160 1.32 -27.15 -7.14
N ARG A 161 1.01 -28.43 -6.85
CA ARG A 161 1.92 -29.55 -7.12
C ARG A 161 2.24 -29.75 -8.61
N PHE A 162 1.39 -29.21 -9.50
CA PHE A 162 1.53 -29.36 -10.94
C PHE A 162 2.43 -28.31 -11.59
N LEU A 163 2.85 -27.27 -10.85
CA LEU A 163 3.78 -26.24 -11.34
C LEU A 163 5.18 -26.79 -11.66
N GLY A 164 5.54 -27.95 -11.10
CA GLY A 164 6.89 -28.48 -11.15
C GLY A 164 7.83 -27.81 -10.15
N SER A 165 8.98 -28.43 -9.90
CA SER A 165 9.87 -28.06 -8.80
C SER A 165 10.51 -26.67 -8.94
N GLU A 166 10.86 -26.28 -10.17
CA GLU A 166 11.51 -25.00 -10.43
C GLU A 166 10.55 -23.82 -10.27
N VAL A 167 9.37 -23.90 -10.91
CA VAL A 167 8.33 -22.87 -10.82
C VAL A 167 7.73 -22.84 -9.42
N GLY A 168 7.44 -24.00 -8.83
CA GLY A 168 6.94 -24.08 -7.46
C GLY A 168 7.88 -23.44 -6.44
N ARG A 169 9.21 -23.59 -6.59
CA ARG A 169 10.17 -22.90 -5.71
C ARG A 169 10.15 -21.38 -5.93
N LEU A 170 10.08 -20.94 -7.19
CA LEU A 170 10.00 -19.53 -7.53
C LEU A 170 8.77 -18.88 -6.92
N VAL A 171 7.59 -19.48 -7.12
CA VAL A 171 6.32 -19.00 -6.59
C VAL A 171 6.37 -18.99 -5.05
N ASN A 172 6.78 -20.08 -4.41
CA ASN A 172 6.95 -20.10 -2.95
C ASN A 172 7.86 -18.97 -2.44
N ASN A 173 8.97 -18.69 -3.12
CA ASN A 173 9.87 -17.62 -2.71
C ASN A 173 9.26 -16.22 -2.90
N THR A 174 8.39 -16.02 -3.90
CA THR A 174 7.69 -14.74 -4.11
C THR A 174 6.66 -14.47 -2.99
N TYR A 175 5.88 -15.49 -2.62
CA TYR A 175 4.71 -15.33 -1.75
C TYR A 175 4.94 -15.73 -0.28
N ASP A 176 5.82 -16.70 -0.02
CA ASP A 176 6.15 -17.20 1.33
C ASP A 176 7.65 -16.99 1.67
N GLY A 177 8.38 -16.26 0.83
CA GLY A 177 9.80 -16.00 1.02
C GLY A 177 10.12 -15.06 2.18
N THR A 178 11.41 -15.03 2.54
CA THR A 178 11.91 -14.18 3.62
C THR A 178 11.75 -12.70 3.33
N ASP A 179 11.91 -12.29 2.07
CA ASP A 179 11.98 -10.88 1.69
C ASP A 179 10.62 -10.21 1.88
N LEU A 180 9.55 -10.82 1.33
CA LEU A 180 8.18 -10.39 1.56
C LEU A 180 7.83 -10.42 3.06
N LYS A 181 8.21 -11.48 3.78
CA LYS A 181 7.92 -11.61 5.21
C LYS A 181 8.56 -10.47 6.02
N TYR A 182 9.80 -10.10 5.74
CA TYR A 182 10.45 -8.98 6.44
C TYR A 182 9.81 -7.64 6.08
N LEU A 183 9.43 -7.44 4.82
CA LEU A 183 8.75 -6.22 4.39
C LEU A 183 7.40 -6.05 5.10
N MET A 184 6.59 -7.10 5.17
CA MET A 184 5.33 -7.11 5.92
C MET A 184 5.55 -6.87 7.42
N LEU A 185 6.56 -7.52 8.02
CA LEU A 185 6.86 -7.36 9.45
C LEU A 185 7.31 -5.94 9.79
N ASN A 186 8.16 -5.35 8.95
CA ASN A 186 8.72 -4.03 9.18
C ASN A 186 7.66 -2.93 9.05
N THR A 187 6.80 -3.02 8.03
CA THR A 187 5.72 -2.06 7.75
C THR A 187 4.52 -2.19 8.68
N ASP A 188 4.36 -3.34 9.34
CA ASP A 188 3.35 -3.54 10.38
C ASP A 188 3.93 -3.40 11.79
N ARG A 189 4.54 -4.47 12.29
CA ARG A 189 4.90 -4.60 13.71
C ARG A 189 5.99 -3.62 14.13
N GLU A 190 7.06 -3.49 13.34
CA GLU A 190 8.18 -2.64 13.72
C GLU A 190 7.82 -1.16 13.60
N GLU A 191 7.09 -0.76 12.55
CA GLU A 191 6.61 0.62 12.41
C GLU A 191 5.59 0.99 13.48
N LYS A 192 4.67 0.06 13.82
CA LYS A 192 3.67 0.27 14.87
C LYS A 192 4.27 0.65 16.22
N VAL A 193 5.46 0.14 16.55
CA VAL A 193 6.16 0.51 17.79
C VAL A 193 6.38 2.03 17.87
N TYR A 194 6.71 2.69 16.76
CA TYR A 194 6.95 4.14 16.76
C TYR A 194 5.67 4.94 16.87
N VAL A 195 4.58 4.48 16.24
CA VAL A 195 3.23 5.03 16.37
C VAL A 195 2.74 4.93 17.81
N ASP A 196 2.78 3.73 18.40
CA ASP A 196 2.31 3.48 19.76
C ASP A 196 3.12 4.30 20.78
N GLN A 197 4.42 4.48 20.55
CA GLN A 197 5.29 5.34 21.36
C GLN A 197 4.90 6.82 21.30
N PHE A 198 4.49 7.31 20.13
CA PHE A 198 3.99 8.68 19.96
C PHE A 198 2.66 8.86 20.69
N GLU A 199 1.70 7.96 20.46
CA GLU A 199 0.40 8.00 21.15
C GLU A 199 0.57 7.93 22.67
N ALA A 200 1.51 7.10 23.14
CA ALA A 200 1.84 7.01 24.55
C ALA A 200 2.43 8.32 25.11
N GLN A 201 3.19 9.09 24.32
CA GLN A 201 3.65 10.41 24.78
C GLN A 201 2.52 11.41 24.91
N VAL A 202 1.62 11.43 23.92
CA VAL A 202 0.42 12.26 23.98
C VAL A 202 -0.36 11.92 25.25
N ALA A 203 -0.69 10.65 25.44
CA ALA A 203 -1.56 10.16 26.49
C ALA A 203 -0.97 10.16 27.90
N ASN A 204 0.36 10.06 28.06
CA ASN A 204 0.98 9.92 29.38
C ASN A 204 1.82 11.11 29.81
N LYS A 205 2.14 12.03 28.90
CA LYS A 205 2.98 13.19 29.21
C LYS A 205 2.31 14.47 28.80
N TRP A 206 1.98 14.62 27.51
CA TRP A 206 1.50 15.91 27.00
C TRP A 206 0.18 16.33 27.65
N ILE A 207 -0.73 15.39 27.95
CA ILE A 207 -2.01 15.71 28.62
C ILE A 207 -1.84 16.35 30.00
N TYR A 208 -0.70 16.16 30.66
CA TYR A 208 -0.40 16.75 31.96
C TYR A 208 0.41 18.04 31.87
N GLU A 209 1.16 18.22 30.77
CA GLU A 209 2.07 19.35 30.58
C GLU A 209 1.46 20.46 29.69
N LEU A 210 0.46 20.15 28.86
CA LEU A 210 -0.18 21.07 27.91
C LEU A 210 -1.68 21.20 28.21
N GLU A 211 -2.21 22.44 28.23
CA GLU A 211 -3.60 22.73 28.64
C GLU A 211 -4.67 22.17 27.69
N LYS A 212 -4.43 22.24 26.38
CA LYS A 212 -5.33 21.72 25.34
C LYS A 212 -4.48 21.14 24.23
N ILE A 213 -4.68 19.86 23.94
CA ILE A 213 -4.02 19.15 22.84
C ILE A 213 -5.00 19.06 21.69
N ASP A 214 -4.62 19.66 20.57
CA ASP A 214 -5.31 19.51 19.31
C ASP A 214 -4.24 19.42 18.22
N LEU A 215 -3.96 18.20 17.76
CA LEU A 215 -2.87 17.96 16.82
C LEU A 215 -3.19 18.51 15.42
N TYR A 216 -4.46 18.75 15.09
CA TYR A 216 -4.86 19.29 13.78
C TYR A 216 -4.92 20.82 13.78
N ASP A 217 -4.93 21.45 14.95
CA ASP A 217 -4.90 22.90 15.10
C ASP A 217 -3.49 23.42 14.84
N THR A 218 -3.32 24.28 13.82
CA THR A 218 -2.01 24.87 13.52
C THR A 218 -1.53 25.80 14.63
N ASP A 219 -2.44 26.47 15.33
CA ASP A 219 -2.10 27.38 16.42
C ASP A 219 -1.53 26.61 17.63
N PHE A 220 -1.94 25.35 17.82
CA PHE A 220 -1.37 24.48 18.84
C PHE A 220 0.14 24.29 18.63
N TRP A 221 0.57 24.01 17.40
CA TRP A 221 1.98 23.80 17.07
C TRP A 221 2.81 25.07 17.19
N VAL A 222 2.25 26.22 16.79
CA VAL A 222 2.92 27.52 16.95
C VAL A 222 3.09 27.87 18.43
N LYS A 223 1.99 27.79 19.20
CA LYS A 223 1.98 28.12 20.64
C LYS A 223 2.99 27.27 21.43
N HIS A 224 3.11 25.98 21.10
CA HIS A 224 3.95 25.03 21.83
C HIS A 224 5.26 24.70 21.11
N ARG A 225 5.68 25.48 20.11
CA ARG A 225 6.93 25.27 19.37
C ARG A 225 8.13 25.01 20.29
N ASN A 226 8.36 25.91 21.25
CA ASN A 226 9.49 25.83 22.17
C ASN A 226 9.48 24.57 23.05
N TYR A 227 8.29 24.02 23.31
CA TYR A 227 8.12 22.76 24.04
C TYR A 227 8.62 21.60 23.17
N PHE A 228 8.11 21.47 21.94
CA PHE A 228 8.46 20.36 21.02
C PHE A 228 9.92 20.41 20.55
N GLN A 229 10.50 21.60 20.35
CA GLN A 229 11.93 21.70 20.01
C GLN A 229 12.84 21.18 21.12
N LYS A 230 12.46 21.34 22.39
CA LYS A 230 13.20 20.80 23.54
C LYS A 230 12.91 19.32 23.80
N GLU A 231 11.89 18.77 23.14
CA GLU A 231 11.41 17.42 23.39
C GLU A 231 12.25 16.39 22.61
N LYS A 232 13.27 15.86 23.29
CA LYS A 232 14.23 14.93 22.67
C LYS A 232 13.61 13.60 22.26
N PHE A 233 12.54 13.16 22.92
CA PHE A 233 11.95 11.85 22.67
C PHE A 233 11.28 11.78 21.30
N LEU A 234 10.37 12.72 20.98
CA LEU A 234 9.71 12.76 19.68
C LEU A 234 10.70 12.90 18.53
N LYS A 235 11.70 13.78 18.68
CA LYS A 235 12.75 13.92 17.66
C LYS A 235 13.53 12.61 17.47
N TYR A 236 13.86 11.90 18.55
CA TYR A 236 14.53 10.61 18.47
C TYR A 236 13.64 9.52 17.86
N ASN A 237 12.35 9.48 18.22
CA ASN A 237 11.38 8.55 17.66
C ASN A 237 11.23 8.78 16.14
N LEU A 238 11.14 10.04 15.70
CA LEU A 238 11.15 10.43 14.29
C LEU A 238 12.42 9.97 13.55
N PHE A 239 13.59 10.19 14.14
CA PHE A 239 14.86 9.69 13.60
C PHE A 239 14.85 8.16 13.39
N LYS A 240 14.35 7.42 14.39
CA LYS A 240 14.29 5.95 14.32
C LYS A 240 13.30 5.47 13.26
N ARG A 241 12.14 6.12 13.16
CA ARG A 241 11.12 5.79 12.14
C ARG A 241 11.59 6.12 10.72
N LEU A 242 12.28 7.25 10.53
CA LEU A 242 12.94 7.58 9.25
C LEU A 242 13.95 6.50 8.84
N GLY A 243 14.75 6.00 9.79
CA GLY A 243 15.68 4.89 9.53
C GLY A 243 15.00 3.58 9.15
N LEU A 244 13.83 3.28 9.74
CA LEU A 244 13.03 2.12 9.35
C LEU A 244 12.47 2.28 7.93
N TRP A 245 11.95 3.46 7.58
CA TRP A 245 11.44 3.72 6.24
C TRP A 245 12.53 3.66 5.17
N GLU A 246 13.76 4.06 5.48
CA GLU A 246 14.93 3.85 4.61
C GLU A 246 15.13 2.36 4.32
N GLN A 247 15.17 1.54 5.37
CA GLN A 247 15.33 0.09 5.23
C GLN A 247 14.19 -0.53 4.41
N ILE A 248 12.95 -0.11 4.65
CA ILE A 248 11.78 -0.53 3.87
C ILE A 248 11.94 -0.15 2.40
N SER A 249 12.47 1.05 2.10
CA SER A 249 12.74 1.48 0.73
C SER A 249 13.67 0.53 -0.02
N GLU A 250 14.75 0.09 0.63
CA GLU A 250 15.69 -0.88 0.04
C GLU A 250 15.00 -2.23 -0.19
N GLN A 251 14.23 -2.70 0.79
CA GLN A 251 13.47 -3.96 0.68
C GLN A 251 12.45 -3.95 -0.46
N LEU A 252 11.77 -2.82 -0.68
CA LEU A 252 10.81 -2.66 -1.78
C LEU A 252 11.50 -2.75 -3.13
N VAL A 253 12.66 -2.11 -3.31
CA VAL A 253 13.45 -2.17 -4.55
C VAL A 253 13.90 -3.61 -4.84
N ASP A 254 14.42 -4.30 -3.83
CA ASP A 254 14.85 -5.69 -3.97
C ASP A 254 13.69 -6.64 -4.30
N TYR A 255 12.52 -6.40 -3.69
CA TYR A 255 11.31 -7.17 -3.93
C TYR A 255 10.74 -6.91 -5.34
N ASP A 256 10.63 -5.66 -5.78
CA ASP A 256 10.22 -5.29 -7.14
C ASP A 256 11.13 -5.93 -8.20
N ALA A 257 12.45 -5.85 -8.03
CA ALA A 257 13.40 -6.49 -8.93
C ALA A 257 13.24 -8.03 -8.93
N THR A 258 12.82 -8.62 -7.82
CA THR A 258 12.52 -10.06 -7.73
C THR A 258 11.23 -10.42 -8.47
N LEU A 259 10.18 -9.61 -8.31
CA LEU A 259 8.93 -9.76 -9.06
C LEU A 259 9.18 -9.67 -10.56
N GLU A 260 9.92 -8.65 -11.02
CA GLU A 260 10.23 -8.47 -12.44
C GLU A 260 10.92 -9.70 -13.06
N ARG A 261 11.91 -10.27 -12.34
CA ARG A 261 12.61 -11.49 -12.78
C ARG A 261 11.68 -12.70 -12.81
N ASN A 262 10.81 -12.81 -11.81
CA ASN A 262 9.92 -13.95 -11.64
C ASN A 262 8.78 -13.93 -12.67
N ILE A 263 8.21 -12.76 -12.97
CA ILE A 263 7.23 -12.54 -14.03
C ILE A 263 7.82 -12.96 -15.37
N LYS A 264 9.01 -12.44 -15.74
CA LYS A 264 9.70 -12.82 -16.99
C LYS A 264 9.93 -14.31 -17.12
N LYS A 265 10.22 -14.99 -16.00
CA LYS A 265 10.42 -16.43 -15.98
C LYS A 265 9.09 -17.20 -16.15
N LEU A 266 8.01 -16.73 -15.53
CA LEU A 266 6.68 -17.30 -15.75
C LEU A 266 6.23 -17.12 -17.20
N ASP A 267 6.41 -15.93 -17.79
CA ASP A 267 6.10 -15.69 -19.21
C ASP A 267 6.83 -16.69 -20.13
N SER A 268 8.12 -16.93 -19.88
CA SER A 268 8.90 -17.91 -20.64
C SER A 268 8.39 -19.35 -20.48
N VAL A 269 7.96 -19.73 -19.28
CA VAL A 269 7.41 -21.07 -19.00
C VAL A 269 6.04 -21.25 -19.66
N ILE A 270 5.18 -20.24 -19.57
CA ILE A 270 3.86 -20.21 -20.21
C ILE A 270 4.03 -20.37 -21.71
N GLN A 271 4.87 -19.55 -22.34
CA GLN A 271 5.12 -19.62 -23.78
C GLN A 271 5.61 -21.01 -24.22
N THR A 272 6.56 -21.60 -23.48
CA THR A 272 7.06 -22.95 -23.78
C THR A 272 5.94 -24.00 -23.72
N LYS A 273 5.05 -23.88 -22.73
CA LYS A 273 3.91 -24.80 -22.55
C LYS A 273 2.83 -24.62 -23.61
N GLU A 274 2.61 -23.40 -24.10
CA GLU A 274 1.68 -23.12 -25.21
C GLU A 274 2.22 -23.63 -26.55
N ASP A 275 3.53 -23.52 -26.79
CA ASP A 275 4.20 -23.93 -28.03
C ASP A 275 4.36 -25.47 -28.17
N GLU A 276 4.18 -26.24 -27.07
CA GLU A 276 4.23 -27.70 -27.09
C GLU A 276 3.02 -28.30 -27.85
N PHE A 277 3.27 -28.91 -29.01
CA PHE A 277 2.27 -29.69 -29.75
C PHE A 277 1.99 -31.03 -29.05
N VAL A 278 0.74 -31.29 -28.65
CA VAL A 278 0.31 -32.60 -28.15
C VAL A 278 -0.38 -33.38 -29.26
N PHE A 279 0.24 -34.48 -29.68
CA PHE A 279 -0.37 -35.45 -30.58
C PHE A 279 -1.31 -36.35 -29.78
N ILE A 280 -2.62 -36.15 -29.93
CA ILE A 280 -3.65 -37.04 -29.39
C ILE A 280 -3.92 -38.12 -30.45
N TYR A 281 -3.59 -39.38 -30.17
CA TYR A 281 -4.02 -40.49 -31.00
C TYR A 281 -5.00 -41.38 -30.22
N TRP A 282 -6.12 -41.71 -30.87
CA TRP A 282 -7.08 -42.69 -30.37
C TRP A 282 -6.78 -44.04 -31.00
N TRP A 283 -6.63 -45.07 -30.19
CA TRP A 283 -6.59 -46.46 -30.67
C TRP A 283 -8.02 -47.01 -30.62
N PHE A 284 -8.55 -47.43 -31.77
CA PHE A 284 -9.86 -48.07 -31.91
C PHE A 284 -9.77 -49.57 -31.59
#